data_AF-A0A1S2MAS0-F1
#
_entry.id   AF-A0A1S2MAS0-F1
#
_cell.length_a   1.000
_cell.length_b   1.000
_cell.length_c   1.000
_cell.angle_alpha   90.00
_cell.angle_beta   90.00
_cell.angle_gamma   90.00
#
_symmetry.space_group_name_H-M   'P 1'
#
loop_
_entity.id
_entity.type
_entity.pdbx_description
1 polymer ?
#
loop_
_entity_poly.entity_id
_entity_poly.type
_entity_poly.pdbx_seq_one_letter_code
_entity_poly.pdbx_strand_id
1 'polypeptide(L)'
;MKCSLIRDLLPLYIEGDCSQNTNKVVADHLEGCSNCRELYELMKSPIEIKVIDQPVTTESQVKNNELWKRYYGRLILKGAGLFFFVYITIVILMALIK
;
A
#
# COMPACT_ATOMS: atom_id res chain seq x y z
N MET A 1 11.78 -6.77 -27.27
CA MET A 1 11.62 -6.32 -25.88
C MET A 1 11.57 -7.53 -24.94
N LYS A 2 12.00 -7.43 -23.68
CA LYS A 2 11.98 -8.56 -22.73
C LYS A 2 10.56 -8.77 -22.21
N CYS A 3 10.07 -10.02 -22.22
CA CYS A 3 8.72 -10.35 -21.75
C CYS A 3 8.49 -9.93 -20.29
N SER A 4 9.50 -10.02 -19.41
CA SER A 4 9.40 -9.62 -18.00
C SER A 4 8.87 -8.19 -17.84
N LEU A 5 9.43 -7.27 -18.63
CA LEU A 5 9.04 -5.85 -18.58
C LEU A 5 7.64 -5.61 -19.15
N ILE A 6 7.25 -6.36 -20.18
CA ILE A 6 5.87 -6.29 -20.71
C ILE A 6 4.87 -6.78 -19.68
N ARG A 7 5.18 -7.86 -18.95
CA ARG A 7 4.32 -8.37 -17.87
C ARG A 7 4.15 -7.37 -16.74
N ASP A 8 5.20 -6.62 -16.39
CA ASP A 8 5.13 -5.58 -15.36
C ASP A 8 4.27 -4.38 -15.82
N LEU A 9 4.26 -4.08 -17.13
CA LEU A 9 3.48 -3.00 -17.72
C LEU A 9 2.04 -3.38 -18.08
N LEU A 10 1.74 -4.68 -18.16
CA LEU A 10 0.44 -5.20 -18.59
C LEU A 10 -0.74 -4.66 -17.76
N PRO A 11 -0.66 -4.61 -16.41
CA PRO A 11 -1.74 -4.06 -15.59
C PRO A 11 -2.04 -2.60 -15.96
N LEU A 12 -0.99 -1.78 -16.04
CA LEU A 12 -1.10 -0.36 -16.42
C LEU A 12 -1.59 -0.18 -17.85
N TYR A 13 -1.26 -1.11 -18.75
CA TYR A 13 -1.73 -1.11 -20.14
C TYR A 13 -3.23 -1.43 -20.23
N ILE A 14 -3.72 -2.39 -19.43
CA ILE A 14 -5.15 -2.74 -19.34
C ILE A 14 -5.95 -1.57 -18.76
N GLU A 15 -5.39 -0.88 -17.76
CA GLU A 15 -6.01 0.29 -17.11
C GLU A 15 -5.94 1.56 -17.97
N GLY A 16 -5.11 1.57 -19.03
CA GLY A 16 -4.94 2.72 -19.91
C GLY A 16 -4.01 3.82 -19.36
N ASP A 17 -3.29 3.55 -18.26
CA ASP A 17 -2.41 4.48 -17.57
C ASP A 17 -0.99 4.55 -18.16
N CYS A 18 -0.74 3.80 -19.24
CA CYS A 18 0.51 3.85 -19.98
C CYS A 18 0.57 5.03 -20.98
N SER A 19 1.76 5.60 -21.17
CA SER A 19 1.98 6.62 -22.20
C SER A 19 1.71 6.07 -23.61
N GLN A 20 1.35 6.92 -24.58
CA GLN A 20 1.09 6.48 -25.96
C GLN A 20 2.27 5.72 -26.58
N ASN A 21 3.50 6.13 -26.28
CA ASN A 21 4.69 5.44 -26.76
C ASN A 21 4.81 4.04 -26.15
N THR A 22 4.56 3.93 -24.84
CA THR A 22 4.55 2.63 -24.13
C THR A 22 3.45 1.72 -24.67
N ASN A 23 2.25 2.25 -24.93
CA ASN A 23 1.12 1.49 -25.48
C ASN A 23 1.46 0.85 -26.83
N LYS A 24 2.08 1.61 -27.74
CA LYS A 24 2.51 1.09 -29.05
C LYS A 24 3.49 -0.08 -28.90
N VAL A 25 4.46 0.07 -27.99
CA VAL A 25 5.48 -0.95 -27.77
C VAL A 25 4.90 -2.21 -27.13
N VAL A 26 3.94 -2.07 -26.20
CA VAL A 26 3.24 -3.22 -25.60
C VAL A 26 2.36 -3.91 -26.64
N ALA A 27 1.60 -3.16 -27.44
CA ALA A 27 0.76 -3.71 -28.51
C ALA A 27 1.57 -4.51 -29.54
N ASP A 28 2.68 -3.94 -30.03
CA ASP A 28 3.60 -4.60 -30.97
C ASP A 28 4.18 -5.90 -30.40
N HIS A 29 4.46 -5.93 -29.08
CA HIS A 29 4.90 -7.16 -28.42
C HIS A 29 3.80 -8.20 -28.27
N LEU A 30 2.55 -7.78 -27.97
CA LEU A 30 1.39 -8.68 -27.88
C LEU A 30 1.06 -9.32 -29.24
N GLU A 31 1.37 -8.65 -30.35
CA GLU A 31 1.26 -9.20 -31.71
C GLU A 31 2.29 -10.32 -31.96
N GLY A 32 3.53 -10.17 -31.49
CA GLY A 32 4.61 -11.13 -31.70
C GLY A 32 4.79 -12.20 -30.63
N CYS A 33 4.18 -12.07 -29.45
CA CYS A 33 4.40 -12.96 -28.31
C CYS A 33 3.10 -13.60 -27.81
N SER A 34 2.93 -14.90 -28.09
CA SER A 34 1.78 -15.69 -27.63
C SER A 34 1.65 -15.76 -26.11
N ASN A 35 2.78 -15.88 -25.40
CA ASN A 35 2.79 -15.99 -23.94
C ASN A 35 2.28 -14.72 -23.24
N CYS A 36 2.72 -13.55 -23.72
CA CYS A 36 2.25 -12.27 -23.18
C CYS A 36 0.79 -11.99 -23.56
N ARG A 37 0.35 -12.45 -24.74
CA ARG A 37 -1.05 -12.36 -25.17
C ARG A 37 -1.98 -13.20 -24.30
N GLU A 38 -1.60 -14.44 -24.01
CA GLU A 38 -2.37 -15.31 -23.12
C GLU A 38 -2.50 -14.68 -21.72
N LEU A 39 -1.40 -14.13 -21.19
CA LEU A 39 -1.42 -13.43 -19.90
C LEU A 39 -2.32 -12.19 -19.93
N TYR A 40 -2.29 -11.42 -21.02
CA TYR A 40 -3.15 -10.26 -21.21
C TYR A 40 -4.63 -10.64 -21.20
N GLU A 41 -5.02 -11.68 -21.94
CA GLU A 41 -6.41 -12.17 -21.95
C GLU A 41 -6.84 -12.72 -20.59
N LEU A 42 -5.96 -13.43 -19.87
CA LEU A 42 -6.22 -13.89 -18.50
C LEU A 42 -6.52 -12.72 -17.56
N MET A 43 -5.73 -11.64 -17.64
CA MET A 43 -5.89 -10.46 -16.79
C MET A 43 -7.06 -9.57 -17.21
N LYS A 44 -7.38 -9.51 -18.50
CA LYS A 44 -8.50 -8.75 -19.05
C LYS A 44 -9.85 -9.43 -18.77
N SER A 45 -9.84 -10.75 -18.57
CA SER A 45 -11.07 -11.50 -18.30
C SER A 45 -11.72 -10.98 -17.01
N PRO A 46 -13.01 -10.59 -17.04
CA PRO A 46 -13.73 -10.25 -15.83
C PRO A 46 -13.66 -11.45 -14.91
N ILE A 47 -13.08 -11.25 -13.72
CA ILE A 47 -13.14 -12.27 -12.68
C ILE A 47 -14.63 -12.46 -12.39
N GLU A 48 -15.19 -13.61 -12.75
CA GLU A 48 -16.49 -14.04 -12.27
C GLU A 48 -16.35 -14.30 -10.77
N ILE A 49 -16.38 -13.22 -9.99
CA ILE A 49 -16.48 -13.30 -8.55
C ILE A 49 -17.87 -13.87 -8.31
N LYS A 50 -17.96 -15.17 -8.07
CA LYS A 50 -19.09 -15.75 -7.34
C LYS A 50 -19.10 -15.00 -6.01
N VAL A 51 -19.99 -14.03 -5.90
CA VAL A 51 -20.30 -13.38 -4.64
C VAL A 51 -20.88 -14.49 -3.77
N ILE A 52 -20.01 -15.15 -3.02
CA ILE A 52 -20.45 -15.91 -1.88
C ILE A 52 -20.94 -14.83 -0.93
N ASP A 53 -22.23 -14.84 -0.59
CA ASP A 53 -22.86 -13.99 0.43
C ASP A 53 -22.29 -14.32 1.83
N GLN A 54 -20.97 -14.35 1.96
CA GLN A 54 -20.30 -14.17 3.23
C GLN A 54 -20.21 -12.66 3.44
N PRO A 55 -20.59 -12.15 4.62
CA PRO A 55 -20.36 -10.76 4.94
C PRO A 55 -18.86 -10.51 4.70
N VAL A 56 -18.54 -9.60 3.78
CA VAL A 56 -17.20 -9.02 3.66
C VAL A 56 -17.00 -8.26 4.95
N THR A 57 -16.59 -8.98 5.98
CA THR A 57 -16.36 -8.41 7.28
C THR A 57 -15.18 -7.49 7.11
N THR A 58 -15.39 -6.27 7.59
CA THR A 58 -14.46 -5.18 7.83
C THR A 58 -13.27 -5.59 8.73
N GLU A 59 -12.91 -6.87 8.79
CA GLU A 59 -11.87 -7.46 9.62
C GLU A 59 -10.49 -6.93 9.25
N SER A 60 -10.19 -6.78 7.95
CA SER A 60 -8.87 -6.30 7.51
C SER A 60 -8.64 -4.82 7.85
N GLN A 61 -9.67 -3.99 7.74
CA GLN A 61 -9.61 -2.55 8.05
C GLN A 61 -9.67 -2.27 9.56
N VAL A 62 -10.52 -3.01 10.30
CA VAL A 62 -10.63 -2.86 11.77
C VAL A 62 -9.37 -3.35 12.49
N LYS A 63 -8.82 -4.51 12.07
CA LYS A 63 -7.63 -5.08 12.70
C LYS A 63 -6.38 -4.22 12.51
N ASN A 64 -6.25 -3.54 11.36
CA ASN A 64 -5.14 -2.60 11.13
C ASN A 64 -5.16 -1.43 12.13
N ASN A 65 -6.34 -0.84 12.35
CA ASN A 65 -6.49 0.33 13.22
C ASN A 65 -6.29 0.00 14.71
N GLU A 66 -6.65 -1.20 15.17
CA GLU A 66 -6.47 -1.61 16.56
C GLU A 66 -5.02 -1.95 16.92
N LEU A 67 -4.28 -2.57 15.99
CA LEU A 67 -2.87 -2.89 16.18
C LEU A 67 -2.00 -1.63 16.27
N TRP A 68 -2.28 -0.65 15.40
CA TRP A 68 -1.60 0.65 15.41
C TRP A 68 -1.80 1.40 16.74
N LYS A 69 -3.03 1.45 17.26
CA LYS A 69 -3.33 2.10 18.55
C LYS A 69 -2.55 1.47 19.71
N ARG A 70 -2.43 0.14 19.75
CA ARG A 70 -1.70 -0.57 20.81
C ARG A 70 -0.18 -0.35 20.71
N TYR A 71 0.37 -0.34 19.51
CA TYR A 71 1.80 -0.15 19.28
C TYR A 71 2.25 1.29 19.59
N TYR A 72 1.59 2.29 18.98
CA TYR A 72 1.97 3.70 19.16
C TYR A 72 1.58 4.26 20.53
N GLY A 73 0.48 3.78 21.15
CA GLY A 73 0.02 4.29 22.45
C GLY A 73 1.04 4.11 23.58
N ARG A 74 1.70 2.94 23.64
CA ARG A 74 2.72 2.66 24.68
C ARG A 74 4.00 3.48 24.45
N LEU A 75 4.33 3.79 23.20
CA LEU A 75 5.51 4.58 22.84
C LEU A 75 5.29 6.07 23.19
N ILE A 76 4.13 6.61 22.85
CA ILE A 76 3.75 8.00 23.12
C ILE A 76 3.63 8.26 24.62
N LEU A 77 3.05 7.34 25.40
CA LEU A 77 2.89 7.52 26.85
C LEU A 77 4.24 7.59 27.58
N LYS A 78 5.19 6.74 27.20
CA LYS A 78 6.56 6.77 27.77
C LYS A 78 7.31 8.05 27.38
N GLY A 79 7.18 8.48 26.12
CA GLY A 79 7.78 9.72 25.63
C GLY A 79 7.21 10.95 26.34
N ALA A 80 5.89 11.03 26.50
CA ALA A 80 5.23 12.12 27.22
C ALA A 80 5.68 12.16 28.69
N GLY A 81 5.73 11.01 29.38
CA GLY A 81 6.21 10.95 30.76
C GLY A 81 7.64 11.46 30.94
N LEU A 82 8.56 11.08 30.04
CA LEU A 82 9.94 11.58 30.04
C LEU A 82 9.99 13.09 29.83
N PHE A 83 9.20 13.60 28.89
CA PHE A 83 9.14 15.03 28.57
C PHE A 83 8.63 15.86 29.76
N PHE A 84 7.52 15.44 30.37
CA PHE A 84 6.99 16.09 31.57
C PHE A 84 7.96 16.00 32.75
N PHE A 85 8.64 14.86 32.93
CA PHE A 85 9.64 14.72 33.98
C PHE A 85 10.78 15.73 33.83
N VAL A 86 11.36 15.83 32.63
CA VAL A 86 12.43 16.80 32.33
C VAL A 86 11.94 18.25 32.48
N TYR A 87 10.71 18.53 32.06
CA TYR A 87 10.12 19.86 32.22
C TYR A 87 9.99 20.25 33.71
N ILE A 88 9.46 19.35 34.54
CA ILE A 88 9.27 19.59 35.97
C ILE A 88 10.62 19.79 36.68
N THR A 89 11.65 19.01 36.35
CA THR A 89 12.98 19.18 36.97
C THR A 89 13.59 20.54 36.63
N ILE A 90 13.45 21.02 35.40
CA ILE A 90 13.92 22.36 34.99
C ILE A 90 13.19 23.46 35.76
N VAL A 91 11.86 23.37 35.89
CA VAL A 91 11.05 24.35 36.64
C VAL A 91 11.45 24.40 38.12
N ILE A 92 11.66 23.24 38.75
CA ILE A 92 12.10 23.16 40.15
C ILE A 92 13.49 23.81 40.32
N LEU A 93 14.43 23.54 39.41
CA LEU A 93 15.75 24.16 39.45
C LEU A 93 15.65 25.69 39.33
N MET A 94 14.83 26.19 38.39
CA MET A 94 14.60 27.64 38.28
C MET A 94 13.98 28.24 39.55
N ALA A 95 13.08 27.53 40.22
CA ALA A 95 12.46 27.98 41.46
C ALA A 95 13.41 27.95 42.67
N LEU A 96 14.40 27.04 42.69
CA LEU A 96 15.40 26.94 43.76
C LEU A 96 16.56 27.93 43.59
N ILE A 97 16.84 28.36 42.36
CA ILE A 97 17.91 29.33 42.04
C ILE A 97 17.43 30.78 42.25
N LYS A 98 16.11 31.01 42.32
CA LYS A 98 15.50 32.31 42.52
C LYS A 98 15.25 32.62 44.00
#